data_AF-A0A9D6A3K1-F1
#
_entry.id   AF-A0A9D6A3K1-F1
#
_cell.length_a   1.000
_cell.length_b   1.000
_cell.length_c   1.000
_cell.angle_alpha   90.00
_cell.angle_beta   90.00
_cell.angle_gamma   90.00
#
_symmetry.space_group_name_H-M   'P 1'
#
loop_
_entity.id
_entity.type
_entity.pdbx_description
1 polymer ?
#
loop_
_entity_poly.entity_id
_entity_poly.type
_entity_poly.pdbx_seq_one_letter_code
_entity_poly.pdbx_strand_id
1 'polypeptide(L)'
;MDTIHAYYTAAAEVLSPLYESGEAREIARRLLEDALGYSRSQLLVADKDTLLPPHCRERLSQQLQALGSGHPLQYVLGYAPFLQHSLYVAPGVLIPRPE
;
A
#
# COMPACT_ATOMS: atom_id res chain seq x y z
N MET A 1 8.51 3.71 -12.90
CA MET A 1 7.31 3.77 -12.04
C MET A 1 6.80 5.20 -12.05
N ASP A 2 6.26 5.61 -13.19
CA ASP A 2 6.03 7.03 -13.50
C ASP A 2 4.53 7.32 -13.44
N THR A 3 3.71 6.31 -13.72
CA THR A 3 2.24 6.36 -13.70
C THR A 3 1.64 5.46 -12.63
N ILE A 4 0.37 5.71 -12.28
CA ILE A 4 -0.41 4.88 -11.35
C ILE A 4 -0.45 3.42 -11.82
N HIS A 5 -0.66 3.15 -13.11
CA HIS A 5 -0.68 1.80 -13.66
C HIS A 5 0.65 1.07 -13.45
N ALA A 6 1.77 1.72 -13.79
CA ALA A 6 3.10 1.15 -13.62
C ALA A 6 3.39 0.83 -12.15
N TYR A 7 2.89 1.66 -11.22
CA TYR A 7 2.99 1.38 -9.80
C TYR A 7 2.19 0.14 -9.38
N TYR A 8 0.94 -0.01 -9.83
CA TYR A 8 0.14 -1.20 -9.53
C TYR A 8 0.80 -2.49 -10.02
N THR A 9 1.37 -2.47 -11.23
CA THR A 9 2.07 -3.63 -11.79
C THR A 9 3.29 -4.00 -10.94
N ALA A 10 4.13 -3.02 -10.63
CA ALA A 10 5.32 -3.27 -9.84
C ALA A 10 5.00 -3.65 -8.38
N ALA A 11 3.95 -3.08 -7.80
CA ALA A 11 3.44 -3.48 -6.49
C ALA A 11 2.97 -4.94 -6.50
N ALA A 12 2.24 -5.36 -7.55
CA ALA A 12 1.82 -6.74 -7.69
C ALA A 12 3.02 -7.69 -7.80
N GLU A 13 4.07 -7.35 -8.56
CA GLU A 13 5.28 -8.18 -8.66
C GLU A 13 6.02 -8.34 -7.32
N VAL A 14 6.21 -7.24 -6.59
CA VAL A 14 6.91 -7.25 -5.29
C VAL A 14 6.11 -7.98 -4.22
N LEU A 15 4.78 -7.86 -4.25
CA LEU A 15 3.88 -8.41 -3.23
C LEU A 15 3.38 -9.82 -3.56
N SER A 16 3.42 -10.25 -4.82
CA SER A 16 2.96 -11.59 -5.25
C SER A 16 3.54 -12.77 -4.45
N PRO A 17 4.81 -12.76 -3.96
CA PRO A 17 5.32 -13.85 -3.13
C PRO A 17 4.82 -13.82 -1.68
N LEU A 18 4.26 -12.71 -1.20
CA LEU A 18 3.90 -12.48 0.20
C LEU A 18 2.38 -12.36 0.42
N TYR A 19 1.64 -11.91 -0.59
CA TYR A 19 0.22 -11.57 -0.53
C TYR A 19 -0.51 -12.11 -1.75
N GLU A 20 -1.78 -12.46 -1.56
CA GLU A 20 -2.66 -12.83 -2.67
C GLU A 20 -2.94 -11.62 -3.57
N SER A 21 -3.23 -11.85 -4.85
CA SER A 21 -3.42 -10.79 -5.85
C SER A 21 -4.47 -9.74 -5.46
N GLY A 22 -5.51 -10.13 -4.71
CA GLY A 22 -6.53 -9.22 -4.19
C GLY A 22 -5.98 -8.30 -3.09
N GLU A 23 -5.21 -8.87 -2.16
CA GLU A 23 -4.63 -8.15 -1.03
C GLU A 23 -3.49 -7.24 -1.47
N ALA A 24 -2.61 -7.72 -2.36
CA ALA A 24 -1.56 -6.90 -2.99
C ALA A 24 -2.12 -5.66 -3.69
N ARG A 25 -3.28 -5.80 -4.34
CA ARG A 25 -3.95 -4.69 -5.03
C ARG A 25 -4.54 -3.68 -4.04
N GLU A 26 -5.15 -4.15 -2.96
CA GLU A 26 -5.68 -3.27 -1.92
C GLU A 26 -4.54 -2.53 -1.17
N ILE A 27 -3.40 -3.21 -0.96
CA ILE A 27 -2.17 -2.61 -0.43
C ILE A 27 -1.68 -1.48 -1.34
N ALA A 28 -1.48 -1.77 -2.62
CA ALA A 28 -1.03 -0.78 -3.60
C ALA A 28 -1.95 0.44 -3.63
N ARG A 29 -3.27 0.19 -3.58
CA ARG A 29 -4.28 1.25 -3.51
C ARG A 29 -4.12 2.13 -2.28
N ARG A 30 -4.03 1.55 -1.08
CA ARG A 30 -3.89 2.31 0.18
C ARG A 30 -2.62 3.15 0.20
N LEU A 31 -1.51 2.60 -0.30
CA LEU A 31 -0.26 3.33 -0.41
C LEU A 31 -0.38 4.53 -1.36
N LEU A 32 -1.09 4.37 -2.48
CA LEU A 32 -1.39 5.48 -3.39
C LEU A 32 -2.29 6.53 -2.74
N GLU A 33 -3.32 6.11 -2.00
CA GLU A 33 -4.21 7.02 -1.26
C GLU A 33 -3.41 7.85 -0.25
N ASP A 34 -2.50 7.23 0.51
CA ASP A 34 -1.61 7.90 1.47
C ASP A 34 -0.60 8.84 0.78
N ALA A 35 0.06 8.37 -0.28
CA ALA A 35 1.09 9.13 -0.97
C ALA A 35 0.55 10.33 -1.75
N LEU A 36 -0.65 10.21 -2.34
CA LEU A 36 -1.30 11.28 -3.12
C LEU A 36 -2.28 12.11 -2.28
N GLY A 37 -2.66 11.65 -1.08
CA GLY A 37 -3.74 12.23 -0.28
C GLY A 37 -5.11 12.07 -0.93
N TYR A 38 -5.27 11.09 -1.83
CA TYR A 38 -6.50 10.86 -2.57
C TYR A 38 -7.44 9.94 -1.81
N SER A 39 -8.73 10.25 -1.88
CA SER A 39 -9.78 9.35 -1.40
C SER A 39 -10.00 8.17 -2.34
N ARG A 40 -10.56 7.09 -1.82
CA ARG A 40 -10.95 5.88 -2.57
C ARG A 40 -11.62 6.17 -3.91
N SER A 41 -12.57 7.10 -3.91
CA SER A 41 -13.33 7.55 -5.08
C SER A 41 -12.47 8.37 -6.05
N GLN A 42 -11.62 9.26 -5.55
CA GLN A 42 -10.70 10.04 -6.38
C GLN A 42 -9.72 9.13 -7.11
N LEU A 43 -9.17 8.10 -6.45
CA LEU A 43 -8.28 7.15 -7.11
C LEU A 43 -8.99 6.28 -8.16
N LEU A 44 -10.31 6.02 -8.00
CA LEU A 44 -11.12 5.28 -8.97
C LEU A 44 -11.41 6.09 -10.23
N VAL A 45 -11.59 7.41 -10.07
CA VAL A 45 -11.85 8.35 -11.16
C VAL A 45 -10.55 8.86 -11.79
N ALA A 46 -9.45 8.83 -11.04
CA ALA A 46 -8.13 9.21 -11.53
C ALA A 46 -7.70 8.31 -12.70
N ASP A 47 -7.10 8.94 -13.70
CA ASP A 47 -6.63 8.22 -14.86
C ASP A 47 -5.48 7.29 -14.48
N LYS A 48 -5.44 6.10 -15.06
CA LYS A 48 -4.38 5.12 -14.79
C LYS A 48 -3.03 5.59 -15.30
N ASP A 49 -3.04 6.48 -16.28
CA ASP A 49 -1.85 7.13 -16.83
C ASP A 49 -1.46 8.41 -16.06
N THR A 50 -2.15 8.74 -14.97
CA THR A 50 -1.78 9.87 -14.12
C THR A 50 -0.35 9.72 -13.64
N LEU A 51 0.46 10.74 -13.90
CA LEU A 51 1.85 10.78 -13.47
C LEU A 51 1.94 11.00 -11.96
N LEU A 52 2.74 10.15 -11.30
CA LEU A 52 3.05 10.28 -9.89
C LEU A 52 4.12 11.37 -9.69
N PRO A 53 3.90 12.32 -8.77
CA PRO A 53 4.94 13.27 -8.40
C PRO A 53 6.21 12.54 -7.95
N PRO A 54 7.41 13.10 -8.20
CA PRO A 54 8.67 12.45 -7.85
C PRO A 54 8.77 12.13 -6.36
N HIS A 55 8.30 13.01 -5.48
CA HIS A 55 8.25 12.77 -4.03
C HIS A 55 7.33 11.59 -3.65
N CYS A 56 6.16 11.47 -4.30
CA CYS A 56 5.27 10.33 -4.09
C CYS A 56 5.94 9.04 -4.55
N ARG A 57 6.61 9.05 -5.72
CA ARG A 57 7.31 7.89 -6.27
C ARG A 57 8.36 7.36 -5.31
N GLU A 58 9.20 8.24 -4.76
CA GLU A 58 10.23 7.83 -3.78
C GLU A 58 9.61 7.20 -2.53
N ARG A 59 8.57 7.83 -1.96
CA ARG A 59 7.87 7.28 -0.79
C ARG A 59 7.25 5.91 -1.06
N LEU A 60 6.56 5.79 -2.20
CA LEU A 60 5.92 4.55 -2.64
C LEU A 60 6.94 3.43 -2.88
N SER A 61 8.08 3.73 -3.52
CA SER A 61 9.16 2.77 -3.71
C SER A 61 9.76 2.32 -2.37
N GLN A 62 9.97 3.22 -1.41
CA GLN A 62 10.46 2.85 -0.07
C GLN A 62 9.47 1.94 0.67
N GLN A 63 8.17 2.26 0.61
CA GLN A 63 7.12 1.44 1.22
C GLN A 63 7.04 0.05 0.58
N LEU A 64 7.14 -0.04 -0.75
CA LEU A 64 7.18 -1.32 -1.46
C LEU A 64 8.42 -2.15 -1.13
N GLN A 65 9.59 -1.52 -1.05
CA GLN A 65 10.83 -2.20 -0.66
C GLN A 65 10.73 -2.78 0.76
N ALA A 66 10.16 -2.02 1.70
CA ALA A 66 9.92 -2.51 3.06
C ALA A 66 8.99 -3.73 3.07
N LEU A 67 7.87 -3.66 2.34
CA LEU A 67 6.94 -4.76 2.17
C LEU A 67 7.59 -6.00 1.54
N GLY A 68 8.33 -5.83 0.44
CA GLY A 68 9.03 -6.91 -0.25
C GLY A 68 10.12 -7.56 0.59
N SER A 69 10.67 -6.85 1.57
CA SER A 69 11.62 -7.38 2.55
C SER A 69 10.95 -8.22 3.65
N GLY A 70 9.65 -8.49 3.54
CA GLY A 70 8.89 -9.26 4.52
C GLY A 70 8.41 -8.45 5.73
N HIS A 71 8.47 -7.11 5.68
CA HIS A 71 7.82 -6.31 6.72
C HIS A 71 6.29 -6.37 6.54
N PRO A 72 5.53 -6.68 7.60
CA PRO A 72 4.08 -6.62 7.58
C PRO A 72 3.58 -5.26 7.10
N LEU A 73 2.57 -5.27 6.22
CA LEU A 73 1.89 -4.07 5.74
C LEU A 73 1.48 -3.14 6.88
N GLN A 74 0.95 -3.69 7.97
CA GLN A 74 0.42 -2.86 9.03
C GLN A 74 1.54 -2.06 9.71
N TYR A 75 2.78 -2.55 9.76
CA TYR A 75 3.92 -1.76 10.21
C TYR A 75 4.36 -0.69 9.22
N VAL A 76 4.20 -0.94 7.91
CA VAL A 76 4.49 0.05 6.87
C VAL A 76 3.44 1.17 6.85
N LEU A 77 2.18 0.84 7.13
CA LEU A 77 1.08 1.81 7.28
C LEU A 77 1.05 2.46 8.67
N GLY A 78 1.62 1.82 9.69
CA GLY A 78 1.55 2.25 11.10
C GLY A 78 0.20 1.95 11.77
N TYR A 79 -0.75 1.33 11.06
CA TYR A 79 -2.05 0.94 11.61
C TYR A 79 -2.60 -0.34 10.97
N ALA A 80 -3.37 -1.08 11.76
CA ALA A 80 -4.07 -2.30 11.37
C ALA A 80 -5.59 -2.11 11.56
N PRO A 81 -6.42 -2.39 10.55
CA PRO A 81 -7.85 -2.50 10.77
C PRO A 81 -8.15 -3.74 11.63
N PHE A 82 -8.82 -3.54 12.76
CA PHE A 82 -9.32 -4.59 13.63
C PHE A 82 -10.78 -4.32 13.98
N LEU A 83 -11.68 -5.19 13.54
CA LEU A 83 -13.13 -4.99 13.61
C LEU A 83 -13.53 -3.63 13.01
N GLN A 84 -14.22 -2.76 13.77
CA GLN A 84 -14.61 -1.41 13.34
C GLN A 84 -13.58 -0.32 13.71
N HIS A 85 -12.39 -0.70 14.16
CA HIS A 85 -11.37 0.24 14.64
C HIS A 85 -10.06 0.11 13.86
N SER A 86 -9.39 1.24 13.66
CA SER A 86 -7.99 1.27 13.21
C SER A 86 -7.10 1.31 14.45
N LEU A 87 -6.38 0.22 14.71
CA LEU A 87 -5.42 0.14 15.80
C LEU A 87 -4.05 0.59 15.28
N TYR A 88 -3.38 1.48 16.02
CA TYR A 88 -2.00 1.83 15.69
C TYR A 88 -1.10 0.63 15.99
N VAL A 89 -0.25 0.23 15.04
CA VAL A 89 0.67 -0.89 15.22
C VAL A 89 2.11 -0.43 15.01
N ALA A 90 2.99 -0.88 15.89
CA ALA A 90 4.41 -0.59 15.87
C ALA A 90 5.21 -1.89 16.02
N PRO A 91 6.42 -2.00 15.45
CA PRO A 91 7.24 -3.20 15.54
C PRO A 91 7.40 -3.64 17.01
N GLY A 92 6.82 -4.81 17.34
CA GLY A 92 6.77 -5.35 18.71
C GLY A 92 5.37 -5.65 19.24
N VAL A 93 4.30 -5.32 18.49
CA VAL A 93 2.91 -5.57 18.88
C VAL A 93 2.32 -6.73 18.08
N LEU A 94 1.60 -7.64 18.73
CA LEU A 94 0.87 -8.72 18.06
C LEU A 94 -0.12 -8.12 17.06
N ILE A 95 0.10 -8.40 15.78
CA ILE A 95 -0.79 -8.02 14.69
C ILE A 95 -2.06 -8.86 14.86
N PRO A 96 -3.21 -8.23 15.18
CA PRO A 96 -4.41 -8.99 15.43
C PRO A 96 -4.93 -9.57 14.11
N ARG A 97 -4.97 -10.89 14.02
CA ARG A 97 -5.61 -11.59 12.90
C ARG A 97 -7.09 -11.80 13.24
N PRO A 98 -8.02 -11.53 12.31
CA PRO A 98 -9.37 -12.05 12.44
C PRO A 98 -9.31 -13.56 12.23
N GLU A 99 -9.53 -14.34 13.29
CA GLU A 99 -9.96 -15.74 13.15
C GLU A 99 -11.40 -15.80 12.61
#